data_AF-A0A5B7SW05-F1
#
_entry.id   AF-A0A5B7SW05-F1
#
_cell.length_a   1.000
_cell.length_b   1.000
_cell.length_c   1.000
_cell.angle_alpha   90.00
_cell.angle_beta   90.00
_cell.angle_gamma   90.00
#
_symmetry.space_group_name_H-M   'P 1'
#
loop_
_entity.id
_entity.type
_entity.pdbx_description
1 polymer ?
#
loop_
_entity_poly.entity_id
_entity_poly.type
_entity_poly.pdbx_seq_one_letter_code
_entity_poly.pdbx_strand_id
1 'polypeptide(L)'
;MTTNKNKTVLYAGATNAIERRLNEHHYRIYPNTFTKRYNYYVLIYFEECEEVNNAFVRERQLKSWRRKKKEELINASNTNGEDIELVSSSSE
;
A
#
# COMPACT_ATOMS: atom_id res chain seq x y z
N MET A 1 1.09 0.74 2.24
CA MET A 1 -0.24 0.99 2.86
C MET A 1 -1.20 1.39 1.77
N THR A 2 -2.35 0.74 1.70
CA THR A 2 -3.38 1.03 0.71
C THR A 2 -4.67 1.48 1.37
N THR A 3 -5.54 2.14 0.61
CA THR A 3 -6.85 2.58 1.08
C THR A 3 -7.93 2.34 0.03
N ASN A 4 -9.19 2.27 0.47
CA ASN A 4 -10.32 2.34 -0.46
C ASN A 4 -10.48 3.75 -1.04
N LYS A 5 -11.22 3.87 -2.15
CA LYS A 5 -11.52 5.15 -2.83
C LYS A 5 -12.00 6.28 -1.90
N ASN A 6 -12.78 5.93 -0.86
CA ASN A 6 -13.32 6.91 0.08
C ASN A 6 -12.36 7.27 1.23
N LYS A 7 -11.12 6.77 1.22
CA LYS A 7 -10.09 6.98 2.26
C LYS A 7 -10.51 6.57 3.69
N THR A 8 -11.54 5.73 3.83
CA THR A 8 -12.11 5.35 5.13
C THR A 8 -11.42 4.15 5.78
N VAL A 9 -10.73 3.30 5.02
CA VAL A 9 -10.07 2.09 5.55
C VAL A 9 -8.61 2.06 5.13
N LEU A 10 -7.71 1.92 6.11
CA LEU A 10 -6.27 1.79 5.88
C LEU A 10 -5.84 0.33 6.02
N TYR A 11 -5.23 -0.21 4.97
CA TYR A 11 -4.61 -1.53 4.96
C TYR A 11 -3.09 -1.43 4.97
N ALA A 12 -2.45 -2.10 5.92
CA ALA A 12 -0.99 -2.22 5.99
C ALA A 12 -0.59 -3.68 5.71
N GLY A 13 0.38 -3.85 4.82
CA GLY A 13 0.93 -5.15 4.43
C GLY A 13 2.36 -5.01 3.93
N ALA A 14 3.14 -6.09 4.02
CA ALA A 14 4.46 -6.22 3.40
C ALA A 14 4.36 -7.06 2.11
N THR A 15 5.21 -6.75 1.12
CA THR A 15 5.34 -7.54 -0.11
C THR A 15 6.72 -7.32 -0.72
N ASN A 16 7.27 -8.34 -1.37
CA ASN A 16 8.51 -8.28 -2.13
C ASN A 16 8.30 -7.83 -3.59
N ALA A 17 7.05 -7.63 -4.02
CA ALA A 17 6.72 -7.26 -5.40
C ALA A 17 5.52 -6.32 -5.40
N ILE A 18 5.74 -5.08 -4.97
CA ILE A 18 4.68 -4.07 -4.87
C ILE A 18 4.08 -3.74 -6.25
N GLU A 19 4.90 -3.64 -7.29
CA GLU A 19 4.45 -3.44 -8.67
C GLU A 19 3.58 -4.59 -9.16
N ARG A 20 4.00 -5.85 -8.92
CA ARG A 20 3.19 -7.02 -9.30
C ARG A 20 1.83 -6.98 -8.61
N ARG A 21 1.80 -6.64 -7.32
CA ARG A 21 0.56 -6.58 -6.54
C ARG A 21 -0.34 -5.42 -6.99
N LEU A 22 0.22 -4.26 -7.33
CA LEU A 22 -0.53 -3.15 -7.92
C LEU A 22 -1.05 -3.50 -9.30
N ASN A 23 -0.25 -4.14 -10.15
CA ASN A 23 -0.66 -4.60 -11.48
C ASN A 23 -1.74 -5.68 -11.40
N GLU A 24 -1.62 -6.67 -10.51
CA GLU A 24 -2.68 -7.66 -10.26
C GLU A 24 -4.01 -6.99 -9.83
N HIS A 25 -3.94 -5.91 -9.05
CA HIS A 25 -5.09 -5.09 -8.67
C HIS A 25 -5.63 -4.22 -9.82
N HIS A 26 -4.75 -3.61 -10.63
CA HIS A 26 -5.10 -2.74 -11.75
C HIS A 26 -5.72 -3.54 -12.90
N TYR A 27 -5.11 -4.67 -13.26
CA TYR A 27 -5.53 -5.55 -14.36
C TYR A 27 -6.56 -6.63 -13.96
N ARG A 28 -6.97 -6.68 -12.68
CA ARG A 28 -8.04 -7.58 -12.18
C ARG A 28 -7.80 -9.06 -12.50
N ILE A 29 -6.55 -9.50 -12.46
CA ILE A 29 -6.10 -10.82 -12.95
C ILE A 29 -6.75 -11.99 -12.17
N TYR A 30 -7.17 -11.78 -10.92
CA TYR A 30 -7.82 -12.80 -10.08
C TYR A 30 -9.31 -12.51 -9.81
N PRO A 31 -10.24 -13.01 -10.64
CA PRO A 31 -11.65 -12.65 -10.61
C PRO A 31 -12.45 -13.16 -9.39
N ASN A 32 -11.89 -14.04 -8.56
CA ASN A 32 -12.58 -14.68 -7.41
C ASN A 32 -12.02 -14.27 -6.03
N THR A 33 -11.20 -13.22 -5.96
CA THR A 33 -10.61 -12.78 -4.68
C THR A 33 -11.36 -11.58 -4.08
N PHE A 34 -11.26 -11.41 -2.76
CA PHE A 34 -11.91 -10.35 -1.96
C PHE A 34 -11.71 -8.92 -2.53
N THR A 35 -10.67 -8.75 -3.34
CA THR A 35 -10.28 -7.52 -4.03
C THR A 35 -11.19 -7.12 -5.19
N LYS A 36 -12.00 -8.03 -5.76
CA LYS A 36 -13.03 -7.69 -6.76
C LYS A 36 -14.26 -7.00 -6.15
N ARG A 37 -14.63 -7.35 -4.91
CA ARG A 37 -15.90 -6.87 -4.31
C ARG A 37 -15.86 -5.40 -3.87
N TYR A 38 -14.66 -4.82 -3.70
CA TYR A 38 -14.49 -3.50 -3.08
C TYR A 38 -13.67 -2.47 -3.87
N ASN A 39 -13.34 -2.74 -5.14
CA ASN A 39 -13.02 -1.72 -6.16
C ASN A 39 -11.99 -0.64 -5.72
N TYR A 40 -10.73 -0.82 -6.14
CA TYR A 40 -9.60 0.11 -5.99
C TYR A 40 -8.99 0.21 -4.58
N TYR A 41 -7.82 -0.42 -4.43
CA TYR A 41 -6.89 -0.16 -3.34
C TYR A 41 -5.85 0.85 -3.83
N VAL A 42 -6.08 2.13 -3.51
CA VAL A 42 -5.18 3.26 -3.80
C VAL A 42 -3.93 3.10 -2.95
N LEU A 43 -2.74 3.16 -3.55
CA LEU A 43 -1.49 3.11 -2.79
C LEU A 43 -1.19 4.53 -2.31
N ILE A 44 -1.08 4.72 -1.00
CA ILE A 44 -0.89 6.06 -0.42
C ILE A 44 0.41 6.20 0.38
N TYR A 45 1.08 5.08 0.64
CA TYR A 45 2.36 5.02 1.34
C TYR A 45 3.07 3.73 1.00
N PHE A 46 4.38 3.76 0.77
CA PHE A 46 5.22 2.58 0.79
C PHE A 46 6.56 2.94 1.44
N GLU A 47 7.23 1.95 1.99
CA GLU A 47 8.59 2.08 2.49
C GLU A 47 9.35 0.83 2.10
N GLU A 48 10.59 1.00 1.70
CA GLU A 48 11.48 -0.11 1.37
C GLU A 48 12.21 -0.56 2.63
N CYS A 49 12.44 -1.87 2.74
CA CYS A 49 13.17 -2.48 3.82
C CYS A 49 14.20 -3.42 3.22
N GLU A 50 15.47 -3.26 3.58
CA GLU A 50 16.56 -4.10 3.08
C GLU A 50 16.40 -5.57 3.51
N GLU A 51 15.86 -5.80 4.71
CA GLU A 51 15.64 -7.13 5.25
C GLU A 51 14.14 -7.47 5.40
N VAL A 52 13.78 -8.70 5.04
CA VAL A 52 12.41 -9.23 5.19
C VAL A 52 11.95 -9.20 6.64
N ASN A 53 12.84 -9.46 7.59
CA ASN A 53 12.54 -9.39 9.03
C ASN A 53 12.13 -7.97 9.46
N ASN A 54 12.84 -6.96 8.95
CA ASN A 54 12.52 -5.56 9.21
C ASN A 54 11.16 -5.21 8.64
N ALA A 55 10.85 -5.66 7.41
CA ALA A 55 9.53 -5.48 6.81
C ALA A 55 8.40 -6.09 7.66
N PHE A 56 8.60 -7.29 8.23
CA PHE A 56 7.60 -7.95 9.08
C PHE A 56 7.40 -7.25 10.43
N VAL A 57 8.50 -6.86 11.10
CA VAL A 57 8.44 -6.08 12.35
C VAL A 57 7.71 -4.77 12.10
N ARG A 58 8.05 -4.10 10.99
CA ARG A 58 7.47 -2.83 10.62
C ARG A 58 5.99 -2.94 10.27
N GLU A 59 5.59 -3.97 9.51
CA GLU A 59 4.19 -4.28 9.25
C GLU A 59 3.40 -4.49 10.55
N ARG A 60 3.95 -5.26 11.51
CA ARG A 60 3.33 -5.46 12.83
C ARG A 60 3.18 -4.16 13.60
N GLN A 61 4.22 -3.32 13.62
CA GLN A 61 4.15 -1.99 14.25
C GLN A 61 3.04 -1.16 13.62
N LEU A 62 3.02 -1.03 12.29
CA LEU A 62 1.99 -0.28 11.58
C LEU A 62 0.61 -0.84 11.89
N LYS A 63 0.39 -2.16 11.89
CA LYS A 63 -0.91 -2.74 12.24
C LYS A 63 -1.37 -2.37 13.65
N SER A 64 -0.46 -2.29 14.62
CA SER A 64 -0.75 -1.88 16.00
C SER A 64 -1.05 -0.38 16.18
N TRP A 65 -0.68 0.46 15.21
CA TRP A 65 -0.87 1.91 15.33
C TRP A 65 -2.32 2.33 15.22
N ARG A 66 -2.69 3.33 16.03
CA ARG A 66 -3.93 4.08 15.87
C ARG A 66 -3.96 4.77 14.51
N ARG A 67 -5.16 4.98 13.98
CA ARG A 67 -5.39 5.62 12.68
C ARG A 67 -4.66 6.95 12.54
N LYS A 68 -4.77 7.84 13.52
CA LYS A 68 -4.13 9.17 13.51
C LYS A 68 -2.62 9.09 13.26
N LYS A 69 -1.92 8.15 13.92
CA LYS A 69 -0.47 7.98 13.75
C LYS A 69 -0.10 7.46 12.34
N LYS A 70 -0.97 6.65 11.73
CA LYS A 70 -0.80 6.22 10.33
C LYS A 70 -0.99 7.39 9.37
N GLU A 71 -2.00 8.22 9.62
CA GLU A 71 -2.27 9.42 8.80
C GLU A 71 -1.13 10.44 8.91
N GLU A 72 -0.58 10.66 10.11
CA GLU A 72 0.63 11.48 10.30
C GLU A 72 1.82 10.95 9.47
N LEU A 73 2.05 9.62 9.48
CA LEU A 73 3.10 9.00 8.68
C LEU A 73 2.85 9.17 7.17
N ILE A 74 1.62 8.92 6.71
CA ILE A 74 1.23 9.09 5.31
C ILE A 74 1.47 10.55 4.90
N ASN A 75 0.94 11.51 5.67
CA ASN A 75 1.05 12.94 5.36
C ASN A 75 2.49 13.45 5.40
N ALA A 76 3.38 12.84 6.20
CA ALA A 76 4.80 13.19 6.19
C ALA A 76 5.51 12.79 4.89
N SER A 77 5.07 11.71 4.24
CA SER A 77 5.62 11.23 2.97
C SER A 77 4.85 11.69 1.73
N ASN A 78 3.55 11.93 1.88
CA ASN A 78 2.58 12.18 0.82
C ASN A 78 1.50 13.09 1.41
N THR A 79 1.76 14.39 1.39
CA THR A 79 0.97 15.43 2.07
C THR A 79 -0.53 15.39 1.75
N ASN A 80 -0.90 14.99 0.53
CA ASN A 80 -2.30 14.91 0.09
C ASN A 80 -2.90 13.49 0.21
N GLY A 81 -2.10 12.50 0.59
CA GLY A 81 -2.49 11.08 0.55
C GLY A 81 -3.03 10.69 -0.83
N GLU A 82 -2.43 11.23 -1.87
CA GLU A 82 -2.79 10.95 -3.27
C GLU A 82 -2.29 9.56 -3.68
N ASP A 83 -2.81 9.05 -4.80
CA ASP A 83 -2.36 7.76 -5.32
C ASP A 83 -0.90 7.87 -5.73
N ILE A 84 -0.10 6.93 -5.24
CA ILE A 84 1.31 6.81 -5.58
C ILE A 84 1.39 5.88 -6.77
N GLU A 85 1.58 6.45 -7.95
CA GLU A 85 1.95 5.68 -9.14
C GLU A 85 3.42 5.26 -9.02
N LEU A 86 3.66 3.96 -8.90
CA LEU A 86 5.00 3.42 -9.10
C LEU A 86 5.27 3.44 -10.60
N VAL A 87 5.85 4.53 -11.08
CA VAL A 87 6.42 4.57 -12.41
C VAL A 87 7.63 3.64 -12.34
N SER A 88 7.56 2.51 -13.03
CA SER A 88 8.74 1.71 -13.31
C SER A 88 9.70 2.64 -14.05
N SER A 89 10.71 3.16 -13.38
CA SER A 89 11.84 3.76 -14.06
C SER A 89 12.52 2.63 -14.81
N SER A 90 12.05 2.37 -16.03
CA SER A 90 12.83 1.77 -17.10
C SER A 90 14.03 2.70 -17.29
N SER A 91 15.05 2.46 -16.48
CA SER A 91 16.38 3.00 -16.72
C SER A 91 16.91 2.19 -17.89
N GLU A 92 17.08 2.88 -19.03
CA GLU A 92 17.82 2.40 -20.19
C GLU A 92 19.20 1.83 -19.84
#